data_AF-V5I7W7-F1
#
_entry.id   AF-V5I7W7-F1
#
_cell.length_a   1.000
_cell.length_b   1.000
_cell.length_c   1.000
_cell.angle_alpha   90.00
_cell.angle_beta   90.00
_cell.angle_gamma   90.00
#
_symmetry.space_group_name_H-M   'P 1'
#
loop_
_entity.id
_entity.type
_entity.pdbx_description
1 polymer ?
#
loop_
_entity_poly.entity_id
_entity_poly.type
_entity_poly.pdbx_seq_one_letter_code
_entity_poly.pdbx_strand_id
1 'polypeptide(L)'
;LEIFDERSFTMDELIAWTQIVIPQQVMSGETHEEWYPLNGKQGEGLEGMINLVLSYSASPPYLYAPNPIMVVPRTGGTSIKPFKVYTTTTNAPAPSPVPVLSESELIQIEEMFPNIEKEVIKTVFEANRGNKESTINSLLQMAD
;
A
#
# COMPACT_ATOMS: atom_id res chain seq x y z
N LEU A 1 21.11 -0.03 -9.96
CA LEU A 1 21.02 0.90 -8.82
C LEU A 1 21.83 2.13 -9.17
N GLU A 2 21.22 3.30 -9.05
CA GLU A 2 21.86 4.60 -9.29
C GLU A 2 21.72 5.44 -8.01
N ILE A 3 22.79 6.12 -7.61
CA ILE A 3 22.86 6.93 -6.40
C ILE A 3 23.17 8.36 -6.82
N PHE A 4 22.29 9.28 -6.43
CA PHE A 4 22.39 10.69 -6.77
C PHE A 4 22.70 11.55 -5.54
N ASP A 5 23.52 12.58 -5.72
CA ASP A 5 23.69 13.70 -4.79
C ASP A 5 22.61 14.75 -5.08
N GLU A 6 21.65 14.86 -4.16
CA GLU A 6 20.53 15.79 -4.27
C GLU A 6 21.00 17.22 -4.01
N ARG A 7 20.70 18.14 -4.94
CA ARG A 7 21.13 19.54 -4.83
C ARG A 7 19.93 20.49 -4.90
N SER A 8 19.87 21.44 -3.97
CA SER A 8 18.71 22.33 -3.83
C SER A 8 18.50 23.31 -4.99
N PHE A 9 19.53 23.62 -5.78
CA PHE A 9 19.49 24.67 -6.80
C PHE A 9 20.05 24.25 -8.16
N THR A 10 20.49 23.01 -8.29
CA THR A 10 21.05 22.45 -9.53
C THR A 10 20.46 21.08 -9.79
N MET A 11 20.71 20.53 -10.97
CA MET A 11 20.34 19.13 -11.23
C MET A 11 21.08 18.19 -10.29
N ASP A 12 20.40 17.12 -9.90
CA ASP A 12 20.97 16.03 -9.13
C ASP A 12 22.10 15.39 -9.90
N GLU A 13 23.18 15.10 -9.19
CA GLU A 13 24.39 14.55 -9.78
C GLU A 13 24.46 13.04 -9.53
N LEU A 14 24.56 12.23 -10.59
CA LEU A 14 24.86 10.81 -10.43
C LEU A 14 26.27 10.65 -9.87
N ILE A 15 26.38 10.18 -8.63
CA ILE A 15 27.67 10.01 -7.93
C ILE A 15 28.17 8.57 -7.98
N ALA A 16 27.28 7.58 -8.01
CA ALA A 16 27.65 6.17 -8.05
C ALA A 16 26.55 5.31 -8.65
N TRP A 17 26.90 4.16 -9.21
CA TRP A 17 25.96 3.18 -9.75
C TRP A 17 26.50 1.76 -9.67
N THR A 18 25.60 0.78 -9.72
CA THR A 18 25.98 -0.63 -9.86
C THR A 18 24.84 -1.42 -10.51
N GLN A 19 25.19 -2.50 -11.21
CA GLN A 19 24.24 -3.39 -11.84
C GLN A 19 24.12 -4.69 -11.03
N ILE A 20 22.92 -4.98 -10.55
CA ILE A 20 22.65 -6.15 -9.70
C ILE A 20 21.76 -7.11 -10.49
N VAL A 21 22.24 -8.35 -10.66
CA VAL A 21 21.42 -9.44 -11.19
C VAL A 21 20.59 -9.99 -10.03
N ILE A 22 19.26 -9.97 -10.17
CA ILE A 22 18.38 -10.46 -9.11
C ILE A 22 18.61 -11.98 -8.92
N PRO A 23 19.01 -12.44 -7.73
CA PRO A 23 19.20 -13.86 -7.47
C PRO A 23 17.89 -14.65 -7.60
N GLN A 24 17.97 -15.90 -8.06
CA GLN A 24 16.79 -16.76 -8.21
C GLN A 24 16.11 -17.04 -6.85
N GLN A 25 16.90 -17.09 -5.77
CA GLN A 25 16.44 -17.24 -4.39
C GLN A 25 15.44 -16.15 -3.99
N VAL A 26 15.71 -14.91 -4.42
CA VAL A 26 14.79 -13.79 -4.19
C VAL A 26 13.46 -14.05 -4.90
N MET A 27 13.49 -14.53 -6.14
CA MET A 27 12.27 -14.85 -6.89
C MET A 27 11.45 -16.00 -6.27
N SER A 28 12.08 -16.91 -5.52
CA SER A 28 11.38 -17.93 -4.73
C SER A 28 10.81 -17.42 -3.40
N GLY A 29 10.99 -16.14 -3.07
CA GLY A 29 10.51 -15.53 -1.84
C GLY A 29 11.51 -15.56 -0.68
N GLU A 30 12.76 -15.97 -0.92
CA GLU A 30 13.83 -15.89 0.08
C GLU A 30 14.43 -14.48 0.14
N THR A 31 14.99 -14.11 1.28
CA THR A 31 15.69 -12.83 1.43
C THR A 31 17.17 -13.02 1.12
N HIS A 32 17.74 -12.14 0.30
CA HIS A 32 19.16 -12.13 -0.05
C HIS A 32 19.82 -10.82 0.39
N GLU A 33 20.89 -10.91 1.18
CA GLU A 33 21.68 -9.78 1.66
C GLU A 33 23.12 -9.89 1.13
N GLU A 34 23.64 -8.81 0.54
CA GLU A 34 25.02 -8.79 0.02
C GLU A 34 25.57 -7.36 -0.11
N TRP A 35 26.89 -7.23 -0.08
CA TRP A 35 27.62 -5.98 -0.37
C TRP A 35 28.01 -5.89 -1.85
N TYR A 36 27.54 -4.84 -2.52
CA TYR A 36 27.80 -4.61 -3.95
C TYR A 36 28.78 -3.46 -4.17
N PRO A 37 29.82 -3.65 -4.99
CA PRO A 37 30.73 -2.58 -5.36
C PRO A 37 30.04 -1.55 -6.24
N LEU A 38 30.40 -0.28 -6.01
CA LEU A 38 29.88 0.87 -6.72
C LEU A 38 30.90 1.38 -7.75
N ASN A 39 30.38 1.73 -8.92
CA ASN A 39 31.09 2.33 -10.04
C ASN A 39 30.77 3.82 -10.12
N GLY A 40 31.69 4.62 -10.65
CA GLY A 40 31.44 6.04 -10.85
C GLY A 40 32.61 6.78 -11.47
N LYS A 41 32.80 8.02 -11.03
CA LYS A 41 33.85 8.93 -11.52
C LYS A 41 35.26 8.47 -11.14
N GLN A 42 35.41 7.79 -10.01
CA GLN A 42 36.69 7.23 -9.55
C GLN A 42 37.08 5.96 -10.31
N GLY A 43 36.13 5.32 -11.00
CA GLY A 43 36.34 4.09 -11.75
C GLY A 43 35.40 2.96 -11.31
N GLU A 44 35.65 1.77 -11.83
CA GLU A 44 34.85 0.57 -11.56
C GLU A 44 35.21 -0.01 -10.18
N GLY A 45 34.21 -0.19 -9.32
CA GLY A 45 34.36 -0.73 -7.96
C GLY A 45 35.13 0.17 -6.98
N LEU A 46 35.32 1.44 -7.33
CA LEU A 46 36.14 2.39 -6.55
C LEU A 46 35.33 3.43 -5.78
N GLU A 47 34.03 3.57 -6.03
CA GLU A 47 33.18 4.53 -5.30
C GLU A 47 32.78 4.04 -3.89
N GLY A 48 33.08 2.78 -3.56
CA GLY A 48 32.73 2.15 -2.31
C GLY A 48 31.83 0.93 -2.49
N MET A 49 31.15 0.53 -1.41
CA MET A 49 30.25 -0.63 -1.37
C MET A 49 28.91 -0.22 -0.77
N ILE A 50 27.82 -0.81 -1.26
CA ILE A 50 26.49 -0.68 -0.67
C ILE A 50 25.95 -2.05 -0.25
N ASN A 51 25.39 -2.13 0.95
CA ASN A 51 24.67 -3.32 1.42
C ASN A 51 23.23 -3.24 0.95
N LEU A 52 22.75 -4.31 0.31
CA LEU A 52 21.37 -4.41 -0.13
C LEU A 52 20.74 -5.70 0.39
N VAL A 53 19.55 -5.55 0.98
CA VAL A 53 18.68 -6.65 1.40
C VAL A 53 17.50 -6.71 0.44
N LEU A 54 17.41 -7.79 -0.33
CA LEU A 54 16.40 -7.98 -1.38
C LEU A 54 15.45 -9.11 -0.99
N SER A 55 14.14 -8.86 -1.07
CA SER A 55 13.09 -9.86 -0.96
C SER A 55 12.00 -9.59 -1.99
N TYR A 56 11.30 -10.64 -2.43
CA TYR A 56 10.22 -10.52 -3.40
C TYR A 56 8.99 -11.29 -2.92
N SER A 57 7.84 -10.63 -2.96
CA SER A 57 6.53 -11.25 -2.71
C SER A 57 5.60 -10.97 -3.88
N ALA A 58 5.12 -12.04 -4.52
CA ALA A 58 4.11 -11.92 -5.56
C ALA A 58 2.75 -11.68 -4.89
N SER A 59 2.19 -10.48 -5.03
CA SER A 59 0.79 -10.26 -4.67
C SER A 59 -0.10 -11.07 -5.61
N PRO A 60 -1.03 -11.91 -5.10
CA PRO A 60 -1.96 -12.60 -5.97
C PRO A 60 -2.78 -11.55 -6.75
N PRO A 61 -3.11 -11.82 -8.03
CA PRO A 61 -4.02 -10.94 -8.76
C PRO A 61 -5.30 -10.82 -7.95
N TYR A 62 -5.79 -9.59 -7.76
CA TYR A 62 -7.08 -9.33 -7.14
C TYR A 62 -8.16 -10.05 -7.95
N LEU A 63 -8.47 -11.29 -7.57
CA LEU A 63 -9.61 -12.00 -8.08
C LEU A 63 -10.82 -11.31 -7.45
N TYR A 64 -11.49 -10.46 -8.23
CA TYR A 64 -12.85 -10.05 -7.91
C TYR A 64 -13.67 -11.33 -7.72
N ALA A 65 -13.90 -11.71 -6.46
CA ALA A 65 -14.84 -12.76 -6.15
C ALA A 65 -16.19 -12.31 -6.73
N PRO A 66 -16.80 -13.06 -7.66
CA PRO A 66 -18.10 -12.70 -8.17
C PRO A 66 -19.08 -12.72 -7.01
N ASN A 67 -19.75 -11.58 -6.77
CA ASN A 67 -20.80 -11.50 -5.76
C ASN A 67 -21.83 -12.60 -6.02
N PRO A 68 -22.17 -13.45 -5.03
CA PRO A 68 -23.11 -14.54 -5.24
C PRO A 68 -24.49 -13.99 -5.54
N ILE A 69 -25.04 -14.36 -6.70
CA ILE A 69 -26.41 -14.03 -7.09
C ILE A 69 -27.35 -14.97 -6.33
N MET A 70 -28.11 -14.46 -5.36
CA MET A 70 -29.23 -15.19 -4.77
C MET A 70 -30.48 -15.03 -5.63
N VAL A 71 -31.02 -16.15 -6.12
CA VAL A 71 -32.30 -16.20 -6.83
C VAL A 71 -33.37 -16.60 -5.82
N VAL A 72 -34.33 -15.71 -5.54
CA VAL A 72 -35.44 -16.01 -4.61
C VAL A 72 -36.57 -16.69 -5.40
N PRO A 73 -36.96 -17.94 -5.09
CA PRO A 73 -38.11 -18.58 -5.73
C PRO A 73 -39.41 -17.98 -5.19
N ARG A 74 -40.20 -17.34 -6.05
CA ARG A 74 -41.53 -16.84 -5.68
C ARG A 74 -42.58 -17.91 -5.95
N THR A 75 -43.10 -18.53 -4.91
CA THR A 75 -44.26 -19.43 -5.00
C THR A 75 -45.54 -18.59 -5.12
N GLY A 76 -45.99 -18.32 -6.34
CA GLY A 76 -47.33 -17.79 -6.60
C GLY A 76 -47.41 -16.83 -7.79
N GLY A 77 -48.14 -17.24 -8.83
CA GLY A 77 -48.78 -16.34 -9.81
C GLY A 77 -47.97 -16.00 -11.07
N THR A 78 -48.35 -16.64 -12.17
CA THR A 78 -48.18 -16.31 -13.60
C THR A 78 -47.47 -14.99 -13.99
N SER A 79 -46.48 -15.15 -14.88
CA SER A 79 -45.68 -14.15 -15.64
C SER A 79 -44.38 -13.65 -14.99
N ILE A 80 -43.26 -14.22 -15.46
CA ILE A 80 -41.89 -13.87 -15.03
C ILE A 80 -41.29 -12.88 -16.03
N LYS A 81 -41.20 -11.60 -15.63
CA LYS A 81 -40.14 -10.69 -16.10
C LYS A 81 -39.11 -10.61 -14.97
N PRO A 82 -37.82 -10.90 -15.22
CA PRO A 82 -36.80 -10.76 -14.18
C PRO A 82 -36.61 -9.28 -13.86
N PHE A 83 -37.04 -8.84 -12.67
CA PHE A 83 -36.65 -7.55 -12.13
C PHE A 83 -35.31 -7.70 -11.40
N LYS A 84 -34.31 -6.90 -11.78
CA LYS A 84 -33.07 -6.76 -11.01
C LYS A 84 -33.42 -6.06 -9.69
N VAL A 85 -33.43 -6.81 -8.59
CA VAL A 85 -33.49 -6.24 -7.25
C VAL A 85 -32.06 -6.10 -6.78
N TYR A 86 -31.56 -4.86 -6.73
CA TYR A 86 -30.34 -4.56 -6.00
C TYR A 86 -30.70 -4.64 -4.51
N THR A 87 -30.47 -5.78 -3.89
CA THR A 87 -30.47 -5.83 -2.43
C THR A 87 -29.24 -5.06 -1.98
N THR A 88 -29.44 -3.88 -1.38
CA THR A 88 -28.45 -3.30 -0.48
C THR A 88 -28.30 -4.30 0.66
N THR A 89 -27.37 -5.23 0.52
CA THR A 89 -26.96 -6.10 1.62
C THR A 89 -26.43 -5.18 2.70
N THR A 90 -27.29 -4.92 3.69
CA THR A 90 -26.88 -4.71 5.07
C THR A 90 -26.09 -5.95 5.47
N ASN A 91 -24.84 -6.00 5.03
CA ASN A 91 -23.84 -6.89 5.58
C ASN A 91 -23.64 -6.37 7.00
N ALA A 92 -24.43 -6.89 7.93
CA ALA A 92 -24.00 -6.94 9.32
C ALA A 92 -22.68 -7.73 9.30
N PRO A 93 -21.53 -7.10 9.60
CA PRO A 93 -20.32 -7.85 9.79
C PRO A 93 -20.55 -8.77 10.99
N ALA A 94 -20.18 -10.04 10.86
CA ALA A 94 -19.74 -10.79 12.04
C ALA A 94 -18.79 -9.88 12.82
N PRO A 95 -18.82 -9.87 14.17
CA PRO A 95 -17.92 -9.01 14.93
C PRO A 95 -16.49 -9.40 14.57
N SER A 96 -15.89 -8.61 13.67
CA SER A 96 -14.46 -8.49 13.55
C SER A 96 -13.95 -8.30 14.97
N PRO A 97 -12.81 -8.90 15.38
CA PRO A 97 -12.15 -8.42 16.58
C PRO A 97 -12.05 -6.91 16.39
N VAL A 98 -12.71 -6.16 17.27
CA VAL A 98 -12.59 -4.71 17.35
C VAL A 98 -11.11 -4.42 17.17
N PRO A 99 -10.71 -3.73 16.09
CA PRO A 99 -9.33 -3.32 15.94
C PRO A 99 -9.01 -2.58 17.23
N VAL A 100 -8.12 -3.20 18.01
CA VAL A 100 -7.59 -2.60 19.22
C VAL A 100 -7.10 -1.25 18.78
N LEU A 101 -7.68 -0.19 19.33
CA LEU A 101 -7.33 1.22 19.12
C LEU A 101 -5.82 1.32 18.98
N SER A 102 -5.33 1.35 17.74
CA SER A 102 -3.91 1.25 17.51
C SER A 102 -3.40 2.68 17.43
N GLU A 103 -3.05 3.22 18.59
CA GLU A 103 -2.40 4.53 18.71
C GLU A 103 -1.18 4.63 17.77
N SER A 104 -0.58 3.49 17.43
CA SER A 104 0.44 3.34 16.39
C SER A 104 0.00 3.82 14.99
N GLU A 105 -1.25 3.59 14.59
CA GLU A 105 -1.76 4.07 13.29
C GLU A 105 -1.95 5.58 13.28
N LEU A 106 -2.40 6.15 14.40
CA LEU A 106 -2.52 7.61 14.55
C LEU A 106 -1.15 8.30 14.47
N ILE A 107 -0.12 7.71 15.09
CA ILE A 107 1.27 8.22 15.01
C ILE A 107 1.76 8.20 13.55
N GLN A 108 1.51 7.12 12.81
CA GLN A 108 1.91 7.03 11.40
C GLN A 108 1.17 8.05 10.52
N ILE A 109 -0.12 8.29 10.76
CA ILE A 109 -0.87 9.31 10.02
C ILE A 109 -0.36 10.71 10.37
N GLU A 110 0.02 10.97 11.62
CA GLU A 110 0.64 12.22 12.05
C GLU A 110 2.00 12.45 11.34
N GLU A 111 2.82 11.41 11.19
CA GLU A 111 4.07 11.48 10.44
C GLU A 111 3.86 11.72 8.93
N MET A 112 2.79 11.16 8.35
CA MET A 112 2.45 11.35 6.94
C MET A 112 1.93 12.76 6.62
N PHE A 113 1.30 13.43 7.59
CA PHE A 113 0.66 14.73 7.41
C PHE A 113 1.12 15.75 8.47
N PRO A 114 2.41 16.15 8.48
CA PRO A 114 2.95 17.07 9.49
C PRO A 114 2.34 18.49 9.40
N ASN A 115 1.70 18.82 8.28
CA ASN A 115 1.02 20.11 8.06
C ASN A 115 -0.47 20.10 8.48
N ILE A 116 -1.01 18.96 8.92
CA ILE A 116 -2.41 18.83 9.34
C ILE A 116 -2.47 18.77 10.88
N GLU A 117 -3.40 19.52 11.47
CA GLU A 117 -3.58 19.56 12.92
C GLU A 117 -4.00 18.19 13.49
N LYS A 118 -3.43 17.83 14.64
CA LYS A 118 -3.70 16.54 15.31
C LYS A 118 -5.18 16.31 15.63
N GLU A 119 -5.92 17.37 15.93
CA GLU A 119 -7.36 17.28 16.22
C GLU A 119 -8.17 16.91 14.98
N VAL A 120 -7.76 17.39 13.80
CA VAL A 120 -8.38 17.05 12.51
C VAL A 120 -8.09 15.61 12.16
N ILE A 121 -6.84 15.17 12.31
CA ILE A 121 -6.44 13.77 12.08
C ILE A 121 -7.26 12.82 12.97
N LYS A 122 -7.39 13.14 14.26
CA LYS A 122 -8.17 12.34 15.21
C LYS A 122 -9.65 12.28 14.86
N THR A 123 -10.23 13.41 14.46
CA THR A 123 -11.65 13.51 14.08
C THR A 123 -11.94 12.69 12.82
N VAL A 124 -11.06 12.77 11.80
CA VAL A 124 -11.22 12.02 10.56
C VAL A 124 -10.97 10.53 10.79
N PHE A 125 -10.02 10.16 11.66
CA PHE A 125 -9.78 8.78 12.04
C PHE A 125 -10.96 8.15 12.78
N GLU A 126 -11.58 8.91 13.69
CA GLU A 126 -12.80 8.49 14.40
C GLU A 126 -14.01 8.40 13.45
N ALA A 127 -14.17 9.36 12.53
CA ALA A 127 -15.21 9.32 11.51
C ALA A 127 -15.09 8.10 10.58
N ASN A 128 -13.86 7.67 10.30
CA ASN A 128 -13.55 6.48 9.51
C ASN A 128 -13.52 5.18 10.34
N ARG A 129 -14.02 5.20 11.59
CA ARG A 129 -14.10 4.04 12.49
C ARG A 129 -12.76 3.34 12.72
N GLY A 130 -11.67 4.10 12.77
CA GLY A 130 -10.32 3.57 12.96
C GLY A 130 -9.72 2.89 11.73
N ASN A 131 -10.30 3.11 10.54
CA ASN A 131 -9.72 2.63 9.29
C ASN A 131 -8.63 3.60 8.80
N LYS A 132 -7.37 3.17 8.87
CA LYS A 132 -6.20 3.95 8.47
C LYS A 132 -6.27 4.40 7.00
N GLU A 133 -6.58 3.49 6.09
CA GLU A 133 -6.57 3.74 4.64
C GLU A 133 -7.65 4.74 4.25
N SER A 134 -8.84 4.61 4.82
CA SER A 134 -9.95 5.53 4.61
C SER A 134 -9.63 6.92 5.17
N THR A 135 -8.93 6.98 6.31
CA THR A 135 -8.47 8.23 6.93
C THR A 135 -7.44 8.94 6.06
N ILE A 136 -6.44 8.22 5.55
CA ILE A 136 -5.41 8.77 4.65
C ILE A 136 -6.04 9.35 3.38
N ASN A 137 -6.96 8.61 2.74
CA ASN A 137 -7.64 9.09 1.54
C ASN A 137 -8.49 10.35 1.82
N SER A 138 -9.16 10.40 2.98
CA SER A 138 -9.93 11.57 3.40
C SER A 138 -9.05 12.79 3.64
N LEU A 139 -7.91 12.60 4.33
CA LEU A 139 -6.96 13.68 4.62
C LEU A 139 -6.27 14.18 3.35
N LEU A 140 -5.94 13.27 2.42
CA LEU A 140 -5.38 13.64 1.12
C LEU A 140 -6.37 14.47 0.30
N GLN A 141 -7.65 14.13 0.32
CA GLN A 141 -8.71 14.89 -0.36
C GLN A 141 -9.00 16.25 0.29
N MET A 142 -8.63 16.44 1.56
CA MET A 142 -8.72 17.73 2.26
C MET A 142 -7.47 18.60 2.08
N ALA A 143 -6.35 18.03 1.64
CA ALA A 143 -5.07 18.71 1.47
C ALA A 143 -4.83 19.24 0.05
N ASP A 144 -5.80 19.06 -0.86
CA ASP A 144 -5.83 19.60 -2.23
C ASP A 144 -6.64 20.93 -2.28
#